data_AF-A0A6I4RFC3-F1
#
_entry.id   AF-A0A6I4RFC3-F1
#
_cell.length_a   1.000
_cell.length_b   1.000
_cell.length_c   1.000
_cell.angle_alpha   90.00
_cell.angle_beta   90.00
_cell.angle_gamma   90.00
#
_symmetry.space_group_name_H-M   'P 1'
#
loop_
_entity.id
_entity.type
_entity.pdbx_description
1 polymer ?
#
loop_
_entity_poly.entity_id
_entity_poly.type
_entity_poly.pdbx_seq_one_letter_code
_entity_poly.pdbx_strand_id
1 'polypeptide(L)'
;MLESWLWLAGSAILNGIDHIGKKEVPNVIELDLAEAKKHLTDMGFRVSAVLLKPERKYAKKRYNEVVDYSPGWVEKKGLVKIYYVDEEVVEASKKIGFFHR
;
A
#
# COMPACT_ATOMS: atom_id res chain seq x y z
N MET A 1 -28.17 32.52 29.93
CA MET A 1 -27.70 31.13 29.72
C MET A 1 -27.91 30.80 28.23
N LEU A 2 -27.01 31.26 27.35
CA LEU A 2 -27.20 31.26 25.89
C LEU A 2 -25.87 31.08 25.12
N GLU A 3 -24.93 30.27 25.62
CA GLU A 3 -23.58 30.15 25.03
C GLU A 3 -23.21 28.69 24.66
N SER A 4 -24.12 27.72 24.82
CA SER A 4 -23.80 26.29 24.62
C SER A 4 -23.78 25.84 23.15
N TRP A 5 -24.26 26.67 22.22
CA TRP A 5 -24.43 26.30 20.82
C TRP A 5 -23.22 26.64 19.95
N LEU A 6 -22.40 27.63 20.32
CA LEU A 6 -21.19 28.01 19.56
C LEU A 6 -20.09 26.93 19.65
N TRP A 7 -19.92 26.28 20.80
CA TRP A 7 -18.93 25.21 20.98
C TRP A 7 -19.25 23.96 20.15
N LEU A 8 -20.53 23.58 20.05
CA LEU A 8 -20.97 22.42 19.28
C LEU A 8 -20.82 22.65 17.76
N ALA A 9 -21.11 23.86 17.28
CA ALA A 9 -20.93 24.22 15.88
C ALA A 9 -19.44 24.25 15.47
N GLY A 10 -18.56 24.78 16.33
CA GLY A 10 -17.11 24.82 16.08
C GLY A 10 -16.49 23.42 15.96
N SER A 11 -16.91 22.47 16.81
CA SER A 11 -16.43 21.08 16.75
C SER A 11 -16.89 20.36 15.48
N ALA A 12 -18.13 20.58 15.03
CA ALA A 12 -18.64 19.97 13.80
C ALA A 12 -17.93 20.50 12.54
N ILE A 13 -17.61 21.80 12.50
CA ILE A 13 -16.90 22.43 11.38
C ILE A 13 -15.44 21.95 11.34
N LEU A 14 -14.75 21.82 12.48
CA LEU A 14 -13.36 21.33 12.52
C LEU A 14 -13.25 19.86 12.08
N ASN A 15 -14.19 19.01 12.49
CA ASN A 15 -14.25 17.61 12.05
C ASN A 15 -14.57 17.46 10.56
N GLY A 16 -15.26 18.44 9.95
CA GLY A 16 -15.64 18.45 8.53
C GLY A 16 -14.60 19.01 7.56
N ILE A 17 -13.58 19.74 8.04
CA ILE A 17 -12.50 20.32 7.19
C ILE A 17 -11.41 19.27 6.89
N ASP A 18 -11.41 18.15 7.62
CA ASP A 18 -10.38 17.10 7.54
C ASP A 18 -10.59 16.10 6.38
N HIS A 19 -11.27 16.54 5.30
CA HIS A 19 -11.79 15.68 4.23
C HIS A 19 -11.24 15.95 2.83
N ILE A 20 -10.33 16.92 2.65
CA ILE A 20 -9.79 17.31 1.32
C ILE A 20 -8.27 17.13 1.25
N GLY A 21 -7.72 16.15 1.99
CA GLY A 21 -6.29 15.85 2.01
C GLY A 21 -5.96 14.61 1.19
N LYS A 22 -5.25 14.75 0.06
CA LYS A 22 -4.52 13.63 -0.54
C LYS A 22 -3.40 13.24 0.42
N LYS A 23 -3.25 11.95 0.70
CA LYS A 23 -2.16 11.40 1.50
C LYS A 23 -1.19 10.65 0.61
N GLU A 24 0.09 10.97 0.75
CA GLU A 24 1.17 10.23 0.08
C GLU A 24 1.23 8.80 0.61
N VAL A 25 1.38 7.84 -0.30
CA VAL A 25 1.60 6.45 0.07
C VAL A 25 3.11 6.26 0.27
N PRO A 26 3.56 5.87 1.47
CA PRO A 26 4.97 5.66 1.73
C PRO A 26 5.51 4.54 0.85
N ASN A 27 6.78 4.66 0.46
CA ASN A 27 7.46 3.62 -0.30
C ASN A 27 7.60 2.35 0.57
N VAL A 28 7.06 1.25 0.06
CA VAL A 28 7.09 -0.08 0.70
C VAL A 28 7.79 -1.13 -0.17
N ILE A 29 8.44 -0.71 -1.26
CA ILE A 29 9.21 -1.61 -2.14
C ILE A 29 10.36 -2.21 -1.32
N GLU A 30 10.70 -3.46 -1.64
CA GLU A 30 11.70 -4.29 -0.96
C GLU A 30 11.30 -4.76 0.44
N LEU A 31 10.22 -4.25 1.04
CA LEU A 31 9.72 -4.77 2.32
C LEU A 31 9.09 -6.16 2.13
N ASP A 32 9.05 -6.92 3.23
CA ASP A 32 8.23 -8.11 3.32
C ASP A 32 6.74 -7.74 3.24
N LEU A 33 5.93 -8.59 2.59
CA LEU A 33 4.50 -8.39 2.38
C LEU A 33 3.73 -8.13 3.68
N ALA A 34 4.02 -8.88 4.74
CA ALA A 34 3.33 -8.75 6.02
C ALA A 34 3.69 -7.43 6.70
N GLU A 35 4.98 -7.07 6.66
CA GLU A 35 5.48 -5.80 7.17
C GLU A 35 4.86 -4.61 6.44
N ALA A 36 4.88 -4.61 5.10
CA ALA A 36 4.31 -3.54 4.28
C ALA A 36 2.80 -3.36 4.53
N LYS A 37 2.05 -4.47 4.62
CA LYS A 37 0.61 -4.43 4.95
C LYS A 37 0.37 -3.80 6.30
N LYS A 38 1.14 -4.20 7.32
CA LYS A 38 1.01 -3.68 8.68
C LYS A 38 1.27 -2.19 8.71
N HIS A 39 2.41 -1.72 8.17
CA HIS A 39 2.77 -0.30 8.16
C HIS A 39 1.71 0.58 7.47
N LEU A 40 1.26 0.17 6.28
CA LEU A 40 0.24 0.92 5.55
C LEU A 40 -1.12 0.93 6.27
N THR A 41 -1.51 -0.20 6.85
CA THR A 41 -2.78 -0.30 7.61
C THR A 41 -2.73 0.53 8.89
N ASP A 42 -1.63 0.51 9.62
CA ASP A 42 -1.40 1.32 10.82
C ASP A 42 -1.45 2.83 10.49
N MET A 43 -1.09 3.20 9.25
CA MET A 43 -1.23 4.57 8.73
C MET A 43 -2.63 4.92 8.21
N GLY A 44 -3.60 4.00 8.30
CA GLY A 44 -4.99 4.21 7.89
C GLY A 44 -5.26 4.00 6.40
N PHE A 45 -4.35 3.39 5.65
CA PHE A 45 -4.61 2.97 4.28
C PHE A 45 -5.37 1.64 4.26
N ARG A 46 -6.24 1.46 3.27
CA ARG A 46 -6.76 0.14 2.94
C ARG A 46 -5.76 -0.51 1.99
N VAL A 47 -5.34 -1.74 2.27
CA VAL A 47 -4.29 -2.41 1.48
C VAL A 47 -4.84 -3.67 0.83
N SER A 48 -4.56 -3.83 -0.45
CA SER A 48 -4.79 -5.08 -1.18
C SER A 48 -3.46 -5.60 -1.70
N ALA A 49 -3.18 -6.89 -1.50
CA ALA A 49 -2.01 -7.54 -2.07
C ALA A 49 -2.35 -8.22 -3.39
N VAL A 50 -1.45 -8.12 -4.36
CA VAL A 50 -1.59 -8.73 -5.68
C VAL A 50 -0.34 -9.55 -5.95
N LEU A 51 -0.52 -10.87 -6.09
CA LEU A 51 0.55 -11.77 -6.50
C LEU A 51 0.81 -11.57 -7.99
N LEU A 52 2.09 -11.39 -8.34
CA LEU A 52 2.50 -11.20 -9.72
C LEU A 52 2.76 -12.51 -10.44
N LYS A 53 2.70 -12.49 -11.77
CA LYS A 53 3.11 -13.63 -12.59
C LYS A 53 4.64 -13.72 -12.64
N PRO A 54 5.21 -14.92 -12.84
CA PRO A 54 6.65 -15.08 -13.05
C PRO A 54 7.18 -14.26 -14.22
N GLU A 55 8.26 -13.53 -13.99
CA GLU A 55 8.97 -12.75 -15.00
C GLU A 55 10.47 -12.76 -14.70
N ARG A 56 11.32 -12.70 -15.74
CA ARG A 56 12.78 -12.77 -15.59
C ARG A 56 13.37 -11.80 -14.56
N LYS A 57 12.78 -10.61 -14.42
CA LYS A 57 13.22 -9.57 -13.48
C LYS A 57 13.05 -9.96 -12.00
N TYR A 58 12.19 -10.93 -11.69
CA TYR A 58 11.93 -11.38 -10.32
C TYR A 58 12.84 -12.53 -9.85
N ALA A 59 13.67 -13.09 -10.74
CA ALA A 59 14.53 -14.25 -10.43
C ALA A 59 15.52 -14.03 -9.27
N LYS A 60 15.83 -12.77 -8.93
CA LYS A 60 16.76 -12.37 -7.86
C LYS A 60 16.07 -11.72 -6.66
N LYS A 61 14.73 -11.71 -6.63
CA LYS A 61 13.95 -11.09 -5.55
C LYS A 61 13.83 -12.03 -4.34
N ARG A 62 13.62 -11.45 -3.17
CA ARG A 62 13.32 -12.22 -1.96
C ARG A 62 11.88 -12.74 -2.02
N TYR A 63 11.62 -13.84 -1.33
CA TYR A 63 10.25 -14.34 -1.18
C TYR A 63 9.43 -13.35 -0.36
N ASN A 64 8.16 -13.19 -0.75
CA ASN A 64 7.21 -12.23 -0.18
C ASN A 64 7.64 -10.76 -0.29
N GLU A 65 8.59 -10.45 -1.18
CA GLU A 65 9.05 -9.06 -1.39
C GLU A 65 8.00 -8.27 -2.17
N VAL A 66 7.67 -7.08 -1.66
CA VAL A 66 6.91 -6.08 -2.41
C VAL A 66 7.82 -5.47 -3.48
N VAL A 67 7.38 -5.53 -4.73
CA VAL A 67 8.16 -5.05 -5.88
C VAL A 67 7.58 -3.81 -6.53
N ASP A 68 6.32 -3.48 -6.26
CA ASP A 68 5.64 -2.28 -6.75
C ASP A 68 4.41 -1.94 -5.89
N TYR A 69 3.88 -0.73 -6.01
CA TYR A 69 2.64 -0.30 -5.38
C TYR A 69 1.94 0.80 -6.18
N SER A 70 0.61 0.88 -6.04
CA SER A 70 -0.18 1.90 -6.74
C SER A 70 -1.53 2.16 -6.05
N PRO A 71 -2.02 3.41 -6.01
CA PRO A 71 -1.35 4.63 -6.48
C PRO A 71 -0.33 5.17 -5.47
N GLY A 72 0.54 6.10 -5.88
CA GLY A 72 1.48 6.79 -4.99
C GLY A 72 0.82 7.84 -4.07
N TRP A 73 -0.44 8.19 -4.35
CA TRP A 73 -1.23 9.14 -3.58
C TRP A 73 -2.67 8.64 -3.51
N VAL A 74 -3.29 8.69 -2.34
CA VAL A 74 -4.71 8.32 -2.18
C VAL A 74 -5.47 9.39 -1.43
N GLU A 75 -6.75 9.50 -1.76
CA GLU A 75 -7.70 10.18 -0.89
C GLU A 75 -7.81 9.42 0.44
N LYS A 76 -8.18 10.11 1.52
CA LYS A 76 -8.27 9.55 2.87
C LYS A 76 -9.13 8.26 2.86
N LYS A 77 -8.61 7.17 3.43
CA LYS A 77 -9.17 5.78 3.39
C LYS A 77 -9.17 5.09 2.00
N GLY A 78 -8.42 5.62 1.04
CA GLY A 78 -8.27 5.02 -0.27
C GLY A 78 -7.56 3.67 -0.24
N LEU A 79 -7.78 2.90 -1.32
CA LEU A 79 -7.18 1.58 -1.50
C LEU A 79 -5.82 1.71 -2.17
N VAL A 80 -4.80 1.14 -1.54
CA VAL A 80 -3.46 0.94 -2.10
C VAL A 80 -3.33 -0.52 -2.47
N LYS A 81 -2.95 -0.79 -3.73
CA LYS A 81 -2.52 -2.12 -4.16
C LYS A 81 -1.01 -2.22 -3.98
N ILE A 82 -0.55 -3.26 -3.32
CA ILE A 82 0.86 -3.64 -3.27
C ILE A 82 1.04 -4.91 -4.11
N TYR A 83 2.06 -4.93 -4.94
CA TYR A 83 2.38 -6.05 -5.81
C TYR A 83 3.59 -6.77 -5.25
N TYR A 84 3.49 -8.08 -5.10
CA TYR A 84 4.53 -8.88 -4.48
C TYR A 84 4.81 -10.15 -5.27
N VAL A 85 5.95 -10.77 -4.96
CA VAL A 85 6.36 -12.07 -5.48
C VAL A 85 6.54 -13.04 -4.32
N ASP A 86 6.04 -14.26 -4.45
CA ASP A 86 6.26 -15.33 -3.48
C ASP A 86 7.34 -16.32 -3.97
N GLU A 87 7.54 -17.39 -3.21
CA GLU A 87 8.49 -18.44 -3.56
C GLU A 87 8.21 -19.06 -4.94
N GLU A 88 6.94 -19.41 -5.23
CA GLU A 88 6.56 -20.01 -6.51
C GLU A 88 6.91 -19.10 -7.68
N VAL A 89 6.59 -17.81 -7.54
CA VAL A 89 6.87 -16.80 -8.57
C VAL A 89 8.37 -16.62 -8.78
N VAL A 90 9.16 -16.55 -7.71
CA VAL A 90 10.62 -16.38 -7.81
C VAL A 90 11.28 -17.61 -8.44
N GLU A 91 10.90 -18.82 -8.03
CA GLU A 91 11.44 -20.07 -8.58
C GLU A 91 11.07 -20.27 -10.06
N ALA A 92 9.81 -20.00 -10.44
CA ALA A 92 9.40 -20.01 -11.83
C ALA A 92 10.15 -18.95 -12.66
N SER A 93 10.40 -17.77 -12.08
CA SER A 93 11.15 -16.69 -12.74
C SER A 93 12.60 -17.04 -13.02
N LYS A 94 13.27 -17.81 -12.13
CA LYS A 94 14.63 -18.33 -12.35
C LYS A 94 14.71 -19.24 -13.57
N LYS A 95 13.68 -20.06 -13.79
CA LYS A 95 13.61 -20.98 -14.94
C LYS A 95 13.49 -20.24 -16.28
N ILE A 96 12.73 -19.14 -16.35
CA ILE A 96 12.58 -18.33 -17.57
C ILE A 96 13.93 -17.84 -18.10
N GLY A 97 14.82 -17.40 -17.21
CA GLY A 97 16.16 -16.91 -17.56
C GLY A 97 17.13 -17.99 -18.06
N PHE A 98 16.82 -19.26 -17.81
CA PHE A 98 17.71 -20.40 -18.13
C PHE A 98 17.51 -20.91 -19.56
N PHE A 99 16.30 -20.83 -20.11
CA PHE A 99 15.95 -21.40 -21.43
C PHE A 99 16.31 -20.52 -22.65
N HIS A 100 16.94 -19.36 -22.44
CA HIS A 100 17.33 -18.43 -23.50
C HIS A 100 18.85 -18.30 -23.69
N ARG A 101 19.64 -19.29 -23.26
CA ARG A 101 21.09 -19.37 -23.52
C ARG A 101 21.46 -20.66 -24.23
#